data_AF-A0A176RWD6-F1
#
_entry.id   AF-A0A176RWD6-F1
#
_cell.length_a   1.000
_cell.length_b   1.000
_cell.length_c   1.000
_cell.angle_alpha   90.00
_cell.angle_beta   90.00
_cell.angle_gamma   90.00
#
_symmetry.space_group_name_H-M   'P 1'
#
loop_
_entity.id
_entity.type
_entity.pdbx_description
1 polymer ?
#
loop_
_entity_poly.entity_id
_entity_poly.type
_entity_poly.pdbx_seq_one_letter_code
_entity_poly.pdbx_strand_id
1 'polypeptide(L)' 'MKDFEWNEEKNQWIKENRNISFEEIVFFIENGGLLDTYKHPNKEKYPRQSIFGVLYEKTHLRVEY' A
#
# COMPACT_ATOMS: atom_id res chain seq x y z
N MET A 1 9.72 10.74 -11.01
CA MET A 1 9.08 9.80 -10.08
C MET A 1 9.17 8.44 -10.73
N LYS A 2 9.53 7.37 -10.01
CA LYS A 2 9.37 6.03 -10.59
C LYS A 2 7.88 5.76 -10.56
N ASP A 3 7.26 5.72 -11.73
CA ASP A 3 5.81 5.60 -11.85
C ASP A 3 5.38 4.29 -11.18
N PHE A 4 4.72 4.40 -10.02
CA PHE A 4 4.04 3.27 -9.44
C PHE A 4 2.84 2.98 -10.32
N GLU A 5 2.84 1.79 -10.93
CA GLU A 5 1.70 1.31 -11.70
C GLU A 5 0.95 0.24 -10.89
N TRP A 6 -0.37 0.34 -10.90
CA TRP A 6 -1.26 -0.67 -10.35
C TRP A 6 -2.44 -0.91 -11.27
N ASN A 7 -3.13 -2.04 -11.08
CA ASN A 7 -4.38 -2.31 -11.77
C ASN A 7 -5.52 -1.50 -11.11
N GLU A 8 -6.19 -0.66 -11.89
CA GLU A 8 -7.23 0.24 -11.40
C GLU A 8 -8.47 -0.49 -10.87
N GLU A 9 -8.93 -1.55 -11.52
CA GLU A 9 -10.07 -2.35 -11.07
C GLU A 9 -9.83 -2.93 -9.67
N LYS A 10 -8.64 -3.48 -9.44
CA LYS A 10 -8.21 -3.97 -8.14
C LYS A 10 -8.13 -2.84 -7.12
N ASN A 11 -7.63 -1.67 -7.51
CA ASN A 11 -7.55 -0.52 -6.62
C ASN A 11 -8.94 -0.07 -6.17
N GLN A 12 -9.90 0.03 -7.09
CA GLN A 12 -11.29 0.34 -6.76
C GLN A 12 -11.91 -0.69 -5.82
N TRP A 13 -11.71 -1.98 -6.11
CA TRP A 13 -12.17 -3.04 -5.22
C TRP A 13 -11.59 -2.90 -3.79
N ILE A 14 -10.29 -2.57 -3.65
CA ILE A 14 -9.66 -2.36 -2.33
C ILE A 14 -10.25 -1.13 -1.64
N LYS A 15 -10.49 -0.03 -2.36
CA LYS A 15 -11.13 1.19 -1.83
C LYS A 15 -12.50 0.86 -1.23
N GLU A 16 -13.34 0.15 -1.98
CA GLU A 16 -14.70 -0.19 -1.55
C GLU A 16 -14.73 -1.20 -0.39
N ASN A 17 -13.87 -2.22 -0.43
CA ASN A 17 -13.96 -3.35 0.50
C ASN A 17 -13.08 -3.21 1.74
N ARG A 18 -12.02 -2.39 1.67
CA ARG A 18 -10.99 -2.27 2.71
C ARG A 18 -10.73 -0.83 3.12
N ASN A 19 -11.37 0.15 2.47
CA ASN A 19 -11.27 1.56 2.80
C ASN A 19 -9.81 2.04 2.83
N ILE A 20 -9.01 1.59 1.85
CA ILE A 20 -7.62 1.96 1.60
C ILE A 20 -7.35 1.89 0.09
N SER A 21 -6.28 2.51 -0.39
CA SER A 21 -5.94 2.58 -1.82
C SER A 21 -4.44 2.46 -2.08
N PHE A 22 -4.07 2.14 -3.32
CA PHE A 22 -2.66 2.16 -3.73
C PHE A 22 -2.08 3.57 -3.69
N GLU A 23 -2.86 4.60 -4.03
CA GLU A 23 -2.46 6.01 -3.96
C GLU A 23 -2.07 6.40 -2.53
N GLU A 24 -2.86 6.02 -1.53
CA GLU A 24 -2.54 6.26 -0.12
C GLU A 24 -1.25 5.56 0.27
N ILE A 25 -1.09 4.28 -0.08
CA ILE A 25 0.12 3.52 0.27
C ILE A 25 1.37 4.12 -0.39
N VAL A 26 1.28 4.53 -1.65
CA VAL A 26 2.39 5.22 -2.34
C VAL A 26 2.70 6.54 -1.65
N PHE A 27 1.69 7.34 -1.30
CA PHE A 27 1.88 8.56 -0.53
C PHE A 27 2.64 8.29 0.78
N PHE A 28 2.26 7.28 1.56
CA PHE A 28 2.98 6.94 2.80
C PHE A 28 4.42 6.49 2.53
N ILE A 29 4.66 5.68 1.49
CA ILE A 29 6.02 5.26 1.11
C ILE A 29 6.88 6.47 0.76
N GLU A 30 6.37 7.39 -0.06
CA GLU A 30 7.09 8.60 -0.49
C GLU A 30 7.36 9.56 0.67
N ASN A 31 6.53 9.54 1.71
CA ASN A 31 6.68 10.34 2.92
C ASN A 31 7.44 9.61 4.05
N GLY A 32 8.22 8.57 3.73
CA GLY A 32 9.11 7.89 4.70
C GLY A 32 8.45 6.79 5.53
N GLY A 33 7.23 6.39 5.18
CA GLY A 33 6.48 5.32 5.86
C GLY A 33 6.88 3.89 5.47
N LEU A 34 7.86 3.70 4.57
CA LEU A 34 8.36 2.36 4.25
C LEU A 34 9.20 1.82 5.43
N LEU A 35 8.68 0.81 6.12
CA LEU A 35 9.34 0.21 7.29
C LEU A 35 10.35 -0.86 6.89
N ASP A 36 9.96 -1.74 5.97
CA ASP A 36 10.81 -2.86 5.54
C ASP A 36 10.40 -3.36 4.14
N THR A 37 11.33 -4.05 3.48
CA THR A 37 11.09 -4.73 2.20
C THR A 37 11.72 -6.12 2.25
N TYR A 38 10.89 -7.15 2.12
CA TYR A 38 11.36 -8.54 2.14
C TYR A 38 10.86 -9.33 0.93
N LYS A 39 11.55 -10.44 0.65
CA LYS A 39 11.18 -11.34 -0.46
C LYS A 39 9.95 -12.16 -0.10
N HIS A 40 9.11 -12.44 -1.08
CA HIS A 40 7.95 -13.31 -0.86
C HIS A 40 8.40 -14.67 -0.29
N PRO A 41 7.80 -15.17 0.81
CA PRO A 41 8.25 -16.39 1.48
C PRO A 41 8.08 -17.63 0.59
N ASN A 42 6.98 -17.69 -0.17
CA ASN A 42 6.81 -18.69 -1.22
C ASN A 42 7.50 -18.23 -2.51
N LYS A 43 8.81 -18.51 -2.62
CA LYS A 43 9.63 -18.15 -3.79
C LYS A 43 9.35 -19.01 -5.01
N GLU A 44 8.83 -20.22 -4.85
CA GLU A 44 8.48 -21.08 -5.99
C GLU A 44 7.35 -20.47 -6.81
N LYS A 45 6.31 -19.96 -6.13
CA LYS A 45 5.15 -19.35 -6.77
C LYS A 45 5.39 -17.88 -7.14
N TYR A 46 6.20 -17.15 -6.36
CA TYR A 46 6.42 -15.71 -6.53
C TYR A 46 7.90 -15.31 -6.48
N PRO A 47 8.75 -15.85 -7.37
CA PRO A 47 10.21 -15.73 -7.27
C PRO A 47 10.76 -14.30 -7.37
N ARG A 48 10.04 -13.39 -8.03
CA ARG A 48 10.47 -12.00 -8.27
C ARG A 48 9.67 -10.96 -7.49
N GLN A 49 8.76 -11.41 -6.62
CA GLN A 49 7.92 -10.50 -5.86
C GLN A 49 8.58 -10.12 -4.54
N SER A 50 8.44 -8.85 -4.17
CA SER A 50 8.82 -8.34 -2.85
C SER A 50 7.56 -7.82 -2.15
N ILE A 51 7.58 -7.85 -0.83
CA ILE A 51 6.51 -7.37 0.04
C ILE A 51 7.05 -6.16 0.78
N PHE A 52 6.29 -5.07 0.77
CA PHE A 52 6.64 -3.82 1.41
C PHE A 52 5.79 -3.70 2.68
N GLY A 53 6.45 -3.58 3.83
CA GLY A 53 5.80 -3.19 5.07
C GLY A 53 5.72 -1.67 5.13
N VAL A 54 4.52 -1.11 5.17
CA VAL A 54 4.30 0.34 5.16
C VAL A 54 3.54 0.73 6.41
N LEU A 55 4.05 1.74 7.13
CA LEU A 55 3.35 2.39 8.21
C LEU A 55 2.16 3.16 7.63
N TYR A 56 0.97 2.63 7.87
CA TYR A 56 -0.29 3.26 7.48
C TYR A 56 -0.98 3.80 8.73
N GLU A 57 -1.09 5.13 8.83
CA GLU A 57 -1.83 5.79 9.89
C GLU A 57 -3.06 6.46 9.31
N LYS A 58 -4.24 6.00 9.72
CA LYS A 58 -5.51 6.62 9.32
C LYS A 58 -5.90 7.65 10.36
N THR A 59 -5.57 8.91 10.11
CA THR A 59 -5.94 10.01 11.01
C THR A 59 -7.46 10.15 11.03
N HIS A 60 -8.10 9.67 12.09
CA HIS A 60 -9.50 10.01 12.40
C HIS A 60 -9.50 11.44 12.93
N LEU A 61 -9.65 12.43 12.05
CA LEU A 61 -10.10 13.75 12.49
C LEU A 61 -11.53 13.58 13.00
N ARG A 62 -11.69 13.40 14.30
CA ARG A 62 -12.97 13.65 14.95
C ARG A 62 -13.25 15.14 14.79
N VAL A 63 -14.13 15.47 13.87
CA VAL A 63 -14.78 16.77 13.88
C VAL A 63 -15.81 16.70 15.01
N GLU A 64 -15.37 17.04 16.22
CA GLU A 64 -16.29 17.29 17.33
C GLU A 64 -17.02 18.60 16.99
N TYR A 65 -18.35 18.55 16.87
CA TYR A 65 -19.23 19.70 16.71
C TYR A 65 -19.71 20.20 18.07
#